data_AF-A0A930X3S1-F1
#
_entry.id   AF-A0A930X3S1-F1
#
_cell.length_a   1.000
_cell.length_b   1.000
_cell.length_c   1.000
_cell.angle_alpha   90.00
_cell.angle_beta   90.00
_cell.angle_gamma   90.00
#
_symmetry.space_group_name_H-M   'P 1'
#
loop_
_entity.id
_entity.type
_entity.pdbx_description
1 polymer ?
#
loop_
_entity_poly.entity_id
_entity_poly.type
_entity_poly.pdbx_seq_one_letter_code
_entity_poly.pdbx_strand_id
1 'polypeptide(L)'
;RNMRDAVAYRQEQFGDRVQGILPLVTAAGNEEREAWGSDALAVALVNAIAPAKAQRLAQFLRSREARITAAARLIERYAQQMTTTQGLVALLKQPTLGLLSARLTGSPDLGALLAKTLPAEQVPVVASLLMLTHELADLLDRQSQLWRPGTVLNLLSVMTTCTDGPPAQVAWALGHALVEDWTQPDDGKSLRDRVRAYLHDTTN
;
A
#
# COMPACT_ATOMS: atom_id res chain seq x y z
N ARG A 1 -29.84 17.99 20.90
CA ARG A 1 -29.85 16.59 20.41
C ARG A 1 -28.44 16.27 19.95
N ASN A 2 -27.85 15.16 20.42
CA ASN A 2 -26.46 14.81 20.10
C ASN A 2 -26.38 14.32 18.64
N MET A 3 -25.27 14.59 17.94
CA MET A 3 -25.01 14.07 16.60
C MET A 3 -25.06 12.53 16.56
N ARG A 4 -24.65 11.85 17.65
CA ARG A 4 -24.76 10.39 17.76
C ARG A 4 -26.20 9.89 17.65
N ASP A 5 -27.14 10.54 18.35
CA ASP A 5 -28.56 10.19 18.30
C ASP A 5 -29.14 10.44 16.90
N ALA A 6 -28.68 11.50 16.23
CA ALA A 6 -29.11 11.82 14.87
C ALA A 6 -28.58 10.83 13.82
N VAL A 7 -27.38 10.25 14.04
CA VAL A 7 -26.84 9.17 13.21
C VAL A 7 -27.60 7.87 13.48
N ALA A 8 -27.80 7.50 14.75
CA ALA A 8 -28.53 6.29 15.13
C ALA A 8 -29.96 6.29 14.56
N TYR A 9 -30.69 7.40 14.73
CA TYR A 9 -32.02 7.56 14.17
C TYR A 9 -32.04 7.41 12.63
N ARG A 10 -31.06 8.01 11.93
CA ARG A 10 -30.99 7.84 10.47
C ARG A 10 -30.64 6.40 10.08
N GLN A 11 -29.83 5.71 10.87
CA GLN A 11 -29.46 4.32 10.62
C GLN A 11 -30.69 3.41 10.75
N GLU A 12 -31.56 3.65 11.74
CA GLU A 12 -32.84 2.96 11.88
C GLU A 12 -33.77 3.19 10.67
N GLN A 13 -33.80 4.41 10.13
CA GLN A 13 -34.71 4.78 9.04
C GLN A 13 -34.22 4.33 7.65
N PHE A 14 -32.90 4.30 7.42
CA PHE A 14 -32.33 4.12 6.08
C PHE A 14 -31.33 2.97 5.98
N GLY A 15 -31.04 2.25 7.07
CA GLY A 15 -29.98 1.25 7.12
C GLY A 15 -30.07 0.18 6.03
N ASP A 16 -31.27 -0.23 5.65
CA ASP A 16 -31.48 -1.26 4.61
C ASP A 16 -31.25 -0.74 3.18
N ARG A 17 -31.16 0.60 2.99
CA ARG A 17 -31.09 1.26 1.68
C ARG A 17 -29.74 1.90 1.39
N VAL A 18 -28.88 2.04 2.40
CA VAL A 18 -27.57 2.70 2.28
C VAL A 18 -26.48 1.83 2.89
N GLN A 19 -25.28 1.87 2.32
CA GLN A 19 -24.13 1.10 2.83
C GLN A 19 -23.59 1.63 4.16
N GLY A 20 -23.95 2.86 4.53
CA GLY A 20 -23.57 3.45 5.81
C GLY A 20 -24.01 4.90 5.92
N ILE A 21 -24.09 5.39 7.16
CA ILE A 21 -24.44 6.77 7.48
C ILE A 21 -23.31 7.36 8.30
N LEU A 22 -22.72 8.44 7.79
CA LEU A 22 -21.56 9.08 8.39
C LEU A 22 -21.89 10.53 8.75
N PRO A 23 -21.61 10.96 9.99
CA PRO A 23 -21.69 12.36 10.33
C PRO A 23 -20.55 13.11 9.63
N LEU A 24 -20.88 14.26 9.02
CA LEU A 24 -19.90 15.18 8.45
C LEU A 24 -20.18 16.58 8.97
N VAL A 25 -19.16 17.20 9.56
CA VAL A 25 -19.22 18.60 9.99
C VAL A 25 -18.10 19.35 9.31
N THR A 26 -18.48 20.39 8.55
CA THR A 26 -17.53 21.32 7.95
C THR A 26 -17.17 22.42 8.93
N ALA A 27 -15.95 22.95 8.84
CA ALA A 27 -15.56 24.12 9.62
C ALA A 27 -16.45 25.31 9.26
N ALA A 28 -16.89 26.06 10.27
CA ALA A 28 -17.59 27.32 10.07
C ALA A 28 -16.58 28.46 10.24
N GLY A 29 -16.47 29.37 9.27
CA GLY A 29 -15.47 30.46 9.33
C GLY A 29 -15.66 31.46 10.48
N ASN A 30 -16.81 31.41 11.16
CA ASN A 30 -17.25 32.43 12.11
C ASN A 30 -17.41 31.87 13.54
N GLU A 31 -17.31 30.56 13.72
CA GLU A 31 -17.42 29.86 15.00
C GLU A 31 -16.20 28.96 15.17
N GLU A 32 -15.71 28.73 16.40
CA GLU A 32 -14.63 27.77 16.71
C GLU A 32 -15.03 26.29 16.50
N ARG A 33 -15.87 26.01 15.51
CA ARG A 33 -16.32 24.67 15.19
C ARG A 33 -15.31 23.99 14.30
N GLU A 34 -14.55 23.07 14.89
CA GLU A 34 -13.64 22.21 14.17
C GLU A 34 -14.39 21.26 13.22
N ALA A 35 -13.84 21.07 12.02
CA ALA A 35 -14.37 20.09 11.07
C ALA A 35 -14.09 18.67 11.56
N TRP A 36 -15.02 17.75 11.36
CA TRP A 36 -14.80 16.33 11.68
C TRP A 36 -15.65 15.41 10.80
N GLY A 37 -15.26 14.13 10.73
CA GLY A 37 -15.94 13.09 9.94
C GLY A 37 -15.41 12.93 8.50
N SER A 38 -14.53 13.82 8.03
CA SER A 38 -13.92 13.72 6.70
C SER A 38 -13.06 12.48 6.51
N ASP A 39 -12.35 12.04 7.56
CA ASP A 39 -11.52 10.82 7.50
C ASP A 39 -12.38 9.56 7.41
N ALA A 40 -13.41 9.45 8.24
CA ALA A 40 -14.36 8.34 8.18
C ALA A 40 -15.06 8.24 6.81
N LEU A 41 -15.43 9.39 6.22
CA LEU A 41 -15.95 9.45 4.86
C LEU A 41 -14.92 8.98 3.82
N ALA A 42 -13.68 9.45 3.92
CA ALA A 42 -12.61 9.07 3.02
C ALA A 42 -12.35 7.55 3.03
N VAL A 43 -12.28 6.94 4.22
CA VAL A 43 -12.14 5.49 4.40
C VAL A 43 -13.33 4.74 3.82
N ALA A 44 -14.56 5.19 4.10
CA ALA A 44 -15.76 4.56 3.57
C ALA A 44 -15.82 4.61 2.03
N LEU A 45 -15.43 5.74 1.42
CA LEU A 45 -15.35 5.87 -0.03
C LEU A 45 -14.33 4.91 -0.64
N VAL A 46 -13.15 4.78 -0.03
CA VAL A 46 -12.14 3.79 -0.45
C VAL A 46 -12.76 2.40 -0.42
N ASN A 47 -13.41 2.00 0.67
CA ASN A 47 -13.99 0.67 0.83
C ASN A 47 -15.18 0.37 -0.11
N ALA A 48 -15.99 1.37 -0.43
CA ALA A 48 -17.18 1.20 -1.26
C ALA A 48 -16.89 0.98 -2.76
N ILE A 49 -15.68 1.34 -3.24
CA ILE A 49 -15.35 1.28 -4.67
C ILE A 49 -14.37 0.16 -5.03
N ALA A 50 -14.40 -0.23 -6.30
CA ALA A 50 -13.54 -1.28 -6.85
C ALA A 50 -12.05 -0.95 -6.66
N PRO A 51 -11.18 -1.94 -6.40
CA PRO A 51 -9.79 -1.72 -5.95
C PRO A 51 -8.97 -0.76 -6.83
N ALA A 52 -9.04 -0.90 -8.16
CA ALA A 52 -8.30 -0.02 -9.07
C ALA A 52 -8.76 1.44 -9.01
N LYS A 53 -10.06 1.68 -8.78
CA LYS A 53 -10.62 3.03 -8.58
C LYS A 53 -10.31 3.55 -7.18
N ALA A 54 -10.32 2.66 -6.18
CA ALA A 54 -9.97 2.97 -4.79
C ALA A 54 -8.54 3.50 -4.66
N GLN A 55 -7.59 2.84 -5.32
CA GLN A 55 -6.18 3.24 -5.30
C GLN A 55 -5.98 4.63 -5.92
N ARG A 56 -6.57 4.90 -7.08
CA ARG A 56 -6.51 6.22 -7.72
C ARG A 56 -7.18 7.30 -6.86
N LEU A 57 -8.35 7.02 -6.29
CA LEU A 57 -9.03 7.97 -5.41
C LEU A 57 -8.16 8.32 -4.21
N ALA A 58 -7.58 7.30 -3.56
CA ALA A 58 -6.80 7.46 -2.34
C ALA A 58 -5.55 8.34 -2.52
N GLN A 59 -4.95 8.35 -3.71
CA GLN A 59 -3.85 9.27 -4.06
C GLN A 59 -4.25 10.74 -3.89
N PHE A 60 -5.51 11.09 -4.13
CA PHE A 60 -6.03 12.46 -4.01
C PHE A 60 -6.63 12.77 -2.62
N LEU A 61 -6.85 11.77 -1.77
CA LEU A 61 -7.38 11.99 -0.43
C LEU A 61 -6.28 12.56 0.47
N ARG A 62 -6.63 13.54 1.32
CA ARG A 62 -5.72 14.05 2.38
C ARG A 62 -5.68 13.13 3.60
N SER A 63 -6.69 12.26 3.74
CA SER A 63 -6.81 11.33 4.86
C SER A 63 -5.70 10.29 4.82
N ARG A 64 -4.80 10.32 5.82
CA ARG A 64 -3.75 9.32 5.99
C ARG A 64 -4.33 7.94 6.22
N GLU A 65 -5.41 7.84 6.98
CA GLU A 65 -6.11 6.58 7.25
C GLU A 65 -6.64 5.97 5.96
N ALA A 66 -7.31 6.76 5.11
CA ALA A 66 -7.81 6.26 3.82
C ALA A 66 -6.69 5.77 2.88
N ARG A 67 -5.53 6.44 2.89
CA ARG A 67 -4.34 5.98 2.14
C ARG A 67 -3.78 4.67 2.69
N ILE A 68 -3.72 4.51 4.02
CA ILE A 68 -3.30 3.25 4.67
C ILE A 68 -4.30 2.13 4.35
N THR A 69 -5.61 2.38 4.39
CA THR A 69 -6.64 1.40 4.01
C THR A 69 -6.48 0.97 2.55
N ALA A 70 -6.24 1.91 1.63
CA ALA A 70 -5.97 1.59 0.24
C ALA A 70 -4.66 0.79 0.07
N ALA A 71 -3.64 1.07 0.88
CA ALA A 71 -2.37 0.36 0.87
C ALA A 71 -2.55 -1.10 1.30
N ALA A 72 -3.30 -1.36 2.38
CA ALA A 72 -3.62 -2.72 2.83
C ALA A 72 -4.32 -3.54 1.73
N ARG A 73 -5.29 -2.93 1.02
CA ARG A 73 -5.98 -3.60 -0.10
C ARG A 73 -5.07 -3.85 -1.30
N LEU A 74 -4.13 -2.94 -1.56
CA LEU A 74 -3.11 -3.11 -2.59
C LEU A 74 -2.18 -4.30 -2.25
N ILE A 75 -1.72 -4.39 -1.01
CA ILE A 75 -0.88 -5.48 -0.50
C ILE A 75 -1.61 -6.82 -0.66
N GLU A 76 -2.86 -6.90 -0.20
CA GLU A 76 -3.68 -8.11 -0.28
C GLU A 76 -3.86 -8.58 -1.73
N ARG A 77 -4.11 -7.65 -2.66
CA ARG A 77 -4.22 -7.96 -4.10
C ARG A 77 -2.94 -8.59 -4.63
N TYR A 78 -1.78 -8.02 -4.29
CA TYR A 78 -0.48 -8.55 -4.71
C TYR A 78 -0.21 -9.92 -4.09
N ALA A 79 -0.49 -10.11 -2.80
CA ALA A 79 -0.34 -11.41 -2.14
C ALA A 79 -1.20 -12.50 -2.83
N GLN A 80 -2.47 -12.19 -3.14
CA GLN A 80 -3.35 -13.10 -3.87
C GLN A 80 -2.83 -13.41 -5.27
N GLN A 81 -2.39 -12.40 -6.03
CA GLN A 81 -1.85 -12.59 -7.38
C GLN A 81 -0.54 -13.41 -7.37
N MET A 82 0.29 -13.24 -6.35
CA MET A 82 1.55 -13.96 -6.17
C MET A 82 1.39 -15.36 -5.57
N THR A 83 0.15 -15.79 -5.27
CA THR A 83 -0.14 -17.17 -4.85
C THR A 83 -0.07 -18.16 -6.01
N THR A 84 -0.24 -17.69 -7.26
CA THR A 84 -0.26 -18.55 -8.46
C THR A 84 0.69 -18.05 -9.53
N THR A 85 1.23 -18.96 -10.34
CA THR A 85 2.06 -18.61 -11.50
C THR A 85 1.30 -17.76 -12.52
N GLN A 86 0.01 -18.03 -12.73
CA GLN A 86 -0.82 -17.25 -13.65
C GLN A 86 -1.03 -15.81 -13.16
N GLY A 87 -1.29 -15.62 -11.86
CA GLY A 87 -1.42 -14.29 -11.26
C GLY A 87 -0.11 -13.50 -11.31
N LEU A 88 1.02 -14.17 -11.09
CA LEU A 88 2.35 -13.59 -11.21
C LEU A 88 2.67 -13.17 -12.66
N VAL A 89 2.32 -13.99 -13.65
CA VAL A 89 2.45 -13.61 -15.07
C VAL A 89 1.54 -12.43 -15.42
N ALA A 90 0.34 -12.36 -14.84
CA ALA A 90 -0.57 -11.23 -15.06
C ALA A 90 0.01 -9.92 -14.51
N LEU A 91 0.70 -9.95 -13.37
CA LEU A 91 1.45 -8.80 -12.84
C LEU A 91 2.53 -8.34 -13.80
N LEU A 92 3.36 -9.25 -14.31
CA LEU A 92 4.46 -8.89 -15.22
C LEU A 92 4.00 -8.27 -16.55
N LYS A 93 2.77 -8.55 -16.98
CA LYS A 93 2.17 -7.94 -18.17
C LYS A 93 1.69 -6.51 -17.93
N GLN A 94 1.70 -6.03 -16.69
CA GLN A 94 1.25 -4.67 -16.39
C GLN A 94 2.24 -3.63 -16.89
N PRO A 95 1.75 -2.47 -17.37
CA PRO A 95 2.60 -1.40 -17.89
C PRO A 95 3.53 -0.78 -16.82
N THR A 96 3.21 -0.96 -15.54
CA THR A 96 4.05 -0.54 -14.41
C THR A 96 5.45 -1.14 -14.48
N LEU A 97 5.61 -2.40 -14.92
CA LEU A 97 6.93 -3.00 -15.10
C LEU A 97 7.77 -2.23 -16.13
N GLY A 98 7.15 -1.79 -17.24
CA GLY A 98 7.83 -0.97 -18.25
C GLY A 98 8.27 0.39 -17.71
N LEU A 99 7.45 1.01 -16.85
CA LEU A 99 7.80 2.27 -16.17
C LEU A 99 8.96 2.09 -15.19
N LEU A 100 8.94 1.01 -14.40
CA LEU A 100 10.04 0.67 -13.49
C LEU A 100 11.30 0.39 -14.27
N SER A 101 11.21 -0.38 -15.36
CA SER A 101 12.33 -0.66 -16.24
C SER A 101 12.92 0.65 -16.76
N ALA A 102 12.11 1.54 -17.34
CA ALA A 102 12.58 2.84 -17.82
C ALA A 102 13.27 3.70 -16.73
N ARG A 103 12.72 3.70 -15.51
CA ARG A 103 13.32 4.43 -14.37
C ARG A 103 14.60 3.78 -13.85
N LEU A 104 14.65 2.44 -13.81
CA LEU A 104 15.82 1.68 -13.38
C LEU A 104 16.93 1.70 -14.43
N THR A 105 16.61 1.61 -15.73
CA THR A 105 17.58 1.68 -16.85
C THR A 105 18.11 3.09 -17.10
N GLY A 106 17.43 4.13 -16.57
CA GLY A 106 18.04 5.46 -16.42
C GLY A 106 19.25 5.46 -15.48
N SER A 107 19.47 4.37 -14.73
CA SER A 107 20.67 4.05 -13.96
C SER A 107 21.28 2.73 -14.47
N PRO A 108 22.21 2.76 -15.45
CA PRO A 108 22.77 1.56 -16.06
C PRO A 108 23.37 0.58 -15.04
N ASP A 109 23.86 1.08 -13.91
CA ASP A 109 24.42 0.27 -12.82
C ASP A 109 23.36 -0.59 -12.12
N LEU A 110 22.15 -0.07 -11.85
CA LEU A 110 21.09 -0.82 -11.15
C LEU A 110 20.53 -1.96 -12.01
N GLY A 111 20.32 -1.73 -13.31
CA GLY A 111 19.85 -2.77 -14.23
C GLY A 111 20.85 -3.92 -14.37
N ALA A 112 22.15 -3.59 -14.47
CA ALA A 112 23.21 -4.58 -14.54
C ALA A 112 23.38 -5.35 -13.21
N LEU A 113 23.20 -4.67 -12.07
CA LEU A 113 23.30 -5.29 -10.74
C LEU A 113 22.18 -6.31 -10.55
N LEU A 114 20.93 -5.96 -10.87
CA LEU A 114 19.77 -6.86 -10.83
C LEU A 114 19.96 -8.11 -11.70
N ALA A 115 20.44 -7.94 -12.93
CA ALA A 115 20.66 -9.05 -13.87
C ALA A 115 21.79 -10.00 -13.42
N LYS A 116 22.77 -9.51 -12.65
CA LYS A 116 23.88 -10.32 -12.13
C LYS A 116 23.57 -11.01 -10.82
N THR A 117 22.76 -10.41 -9.95
CA THR A 117 22.55 -10.89 -8.59
C THR A 117 21.32 -11.78 -8.41
N LEU A 118 20.35 -11.73 -9.33
CA LEU A 118 19.11 -12.50 -9.21
C LEU A 118 19.16 -13.81 -10.01
N PRO A 119 18.93 -14.97 -9.37
CA PRO A 119 18.61 -16.19 -10.10
C PRO A 119 17.42 -15.97 -11.04
N ALA A 120 17.45 -16.54 -12.24
CA ALA A 120 16.41 -16.33 -13.25
C ALA A 120 14.99 -16.65 -12.75
N GLU A 121 14.88 -17.62 -11.83
CA GLU A 121 13.63 -18.05 -11.20
C GLU A 121 13.04 -17.01 -10.24
N GLN A 122 13.88 -16.15 -9.65
CA GLN A 122 13.45 -15.14 -8.67
C GLN A 122 13.11 -13.79 -9.32
N VAL A 123 13.55 -13.56 -10.56
CA VAL A 123 13.31 -12.30 -11.29
C VAL A 123 11.82 -11.92 -11.33
N PRO A 124 10.88 -12.83 -11.64
CA PRO A 124 9.45 -12.52 -11.64
C PRO A 124 8.91 -12.05 -10.28
N VAL A 125 9.39 -12.68 -9.20
CA VAL A 125 8.97 -12.36 -7.82
C VAL A 125 9.51 -11.00 -7.42
N VAL A 126 10.80 -10.77 -7.58
CA VAL A 126 11.44 -9.49 -7.22
C VAL A 126 10.91 -8.33 -8.05
N ALA A 127 10.65 -8.55 -9.34
CA ALA A 127 9.97 -7.55 -10.18
C ALA A 127 8.59 -7.19 -9.64
N SER A 128 7.80 -8.19 -9.24
CA SER A 128 6.46 -7.96 -8.66
C SER A 128 6.53 -7.22 -7.32
N LEU A 129 7.52 -7.53 -6.47
CA LEU A 129 7.76 -6.80 -5.22
C LEU A 129 8.15 -5.34 -5.46
N LEU A 130 8.99 -5.08 -6.46
CA LEU A 130 9.33 -3.71 -6.86
C LEU A 130 8.11 -2.93 -7.36
N MET A 131 7.21 -3.57 -8.10
CA MET A 131 5.95 -2.96 -8.52
C MET A 131 5.06 -2.61 -7.34
N LEU A 132 4.89 -3.53 -6.39
CA LEU A 132 4.17 -3.27 -5.14
C LEU A 132 4.78 -2.07 -4.39
N THR A 133 6.10 -2.06 -4.21
CA THR A 133 6.80 -0.95 -3.53
C THR A 133 6.58 0.38 -4.24
N HIS A 134 6.63 0.41 -5.57
CA HIS A 134 6.39 1.63 -6.34
C HIS A 134 4.95 2.14 -6.20
N GLU A 135 3.96 1.27 -6.34
CA GLU A 135 2.56 1.63 -6.19
C GLU A 135 2.24 2.11 -4.76
N LEU A 136 2.85 1.49 -3.74
CA LEU A 136 2.74 1.95 -2.35
C LEU A 136 3.38 3.33 -2.16
N ALA A 137 4.54 3.59 -2.78
CA ALA A 137 5.21 4.88 -2.67
C ALA A 137 4.42 5.99 -3.37
N ASP A 138 3.71 5.68 -4.45
CA ASP A 138 2.76 6.60 -5.08
C ASP A 138 1.61 6.94 -4.14
N LEU A 139 1.01 5.90 -3.56
CA LEU A 139 -0.15 6.03 -2.68
C LEU A 139 0.16 6.78 -1.36
N LEU A 140 1.35 6.58 -0.80
CA LEU A 140 1.78 7.17 0.47
C LEU A 140 2.56 8.49 0.28
N ASP A 141 2.64 9.00 -0.95
CA ASP A 141 3.36 10.24 -1.30
C ASP A 141 4.84 10.21 -0.90
N ARG A 142 5.48 9.07 -1.15
CA ARG A 142 6.89 8.75 -0.85
C ARG A 142 7.73 8.55 -2.12
N GLN A 143 7.18 8.83 -3.31
CA GLN A 143 7.88 8.58 -4.58
C GLN A 143 9.27 9.21 -4.65
N SER A 144 9.41 10.45 -4.18
CA SER A 144 10.68 11.20 -4.23
C SER A 144 11.77 10.58 -3.34
N GLN A 145 11.39 9.78 -2.34
CA GLN A 145 12.31 9.10 -1.42
C GLN A 145 12.65 7.69 -1.89
N LEU A 146 11.71 7.02 -2.56
CA LEU A 146 11.88 5.66 -3.08
C LEU A 146 13.06 5.57 -4.07
N TRP A 147 13.17 6.53 -4.98
CA TRP A 147 14.13 6.49 -6.09
C TRP A 147 15.53 6.99 -5.75
N ARG A 148 15.83 7.19 -4.47
CA ARG A 148 17.20 7.46 -4.04
C ARG A 148 18.03 6.18 -4.18
N PRO A 149 19.25 6.22 -4.77
CA PRO A 149 20.03 5.01 -5.01
C PRO A 149 20.22 4.13 -3.77
N GLY A 150 20.51 4.73 -2.61
CA GLY A 150 20.65 3.99 -1.34
C GLY A 150 19.36 3.31 -0.86
N THR A 151 18.19 3.93 -1.09
CA THR A 151 16.89 3.36 -0.75
C THR A 151 16.60 2.14 -1.64
N VAL A 152 16.80 2.26 -2.95
CA VAL A 152 16.59 1.16 -3.91
C VAL A 152 17.49 -0.02 -3.60
N LEU A 153 18.79 0.23 -3.34
CA LEU A 153 19.73 -0.85 -3.00
C LEU A 153 19.36 -1.54 -1.68
N ASN A 154 18.95 -0.79 -0.66
CA ASN A 154 18.48 -1.37 0.60
C ASN A 154 17.24 -2.25 0.38
N LEU A 155 16.25 -1.75 -0.36
CA LEU A 155 15.04 -2.50 -0.72
C LEU A 155 15.34 -3.78 -1.49
N LEU A 156 16.21 -3.71 -2.49
CA LEU A 156 16.65 -4.88 -3.24
C LEU A 156 17.35 -5.89 -2.33
N SER A 157 18.21 -5.44 -1.43
CA SER A 157 18.84 -6.33 -0.45
C SER A 157 17.80 -7.05 0.40
N VAL A 158 16.80 -6.33 0.92
CA VAL A 158 15.71 -6.91 1.72
C VAL A 158 14.92 -7.93 0.90
N MET A 159 14.48 -7.56 -0.30
CA MET A 159 13.74 -8.45 -1.20
C MET A 159 14.52 -9.73 -1.50
N THR A 160 15.81 -9.66 -1.82
CA THR A 160 16.63 -10.84 -2.11
C THR A 160 16.97 -11.71 -0.91
N THR A 161 16.99 -11.13 0.30
CA THR A 161 17.33 -11.87 1.53
C THR A 161 16.13 -12.42 2.27
N CYS A 162 14.90 -11.99 1.91
CA CYS A 162 13.66 -12.38 2.60
C CYS A 162 12.75 -13.23 1.70
N THR A 163 13.24 -13.75 0.58
CA THR A 163 12.48 -14.57 -0.39
C THR A 163 12.40 -16.06 -0.07
N ASP A 164 12.86 -16.51 1.10
CA ASP A 164 12.88 -17.94 1.45
C ASP A 164 11.49 -18.56 1.69
N GLY A 165 10.42 -17.75 1.66
CA GLY A 165 9.03 -18.18 1.83
C GLY A 165 8.16 -18.06 0.56
N PRO A 166 6.89 -18.48 0.63
CA PRO A 166 5.92 -18.32 -0.44
C PRO A 166 5.85 -16.85 -0.93
N PRO A 167 5.88 -16.59 -2.24
CA PRO A 167 5.90 -15.22 -2.78
C PRO A 167 4.74 -14.34 -2.27
N ALA A 168 3.57 -14.93 -2.04
CA ALA A 168 2.41 -14.27 -1.44
C ALA A 168 2.69 -13.75 -0.02
N GLN A 169 3.29 -14.58 0.83
CA GLN A 169 3.62 -14.23 2.22
C GLN A 169 4.71 -13.16 2.27
N VAL A 170 5.70 -13.25 1.39
CA VAL A 170 6.77 -12.25 1.25
C VAL A 170 6.20 -10.91 0.80
N ALA A 171 5.30 -10.90 -0.19
CA ALA A 171 4.64 -9.68 -0.65
C ALA A 171 3.80 -9.02 0.46
N TRP A 172 3.07 -9.84 1.23
CA TRP A 172 2.29 -9.39 2.37
C TRP A 172 3.19 -8.75 3.43
N ALA A 173 4.22 -9.47 3.90
CA ALA A 173 5.13 -9.00 4.93
C ALA A 173 5.91 -7.75 4.52
N LEU A 174 6.44 -7.73 3.28
CA LEU A 174 7.14 -6.56 2.75
C LEU A 174 6.21 -5.35 2.65
N GLY A 175 5.00 -5.56 2.14
CA GLY A 175 4.01 -4.50 2.00
C GLY A 175 3.68 -3.84 3.34
N HIS A 176 3.36 -4.63 4.36
CA HIS A 176 3.04 -4.13 5.69
C HIS A 176 4.24 -3.45 6.35
N ALA A 177 5.44 -4.04 6.24
CA ALA A 177 6.67 -3.44 6.74
C ALA A 177 6.97 -2.07 6.10
N LEU A 178 6.72 -1.89 4.80
CA LEU A 178 6.90 -0.61 4.12
C LEU A 178 5.88 0.44 4.54
N VAL A 179 4.61 0.05 4.70
CA VAL A 179 3.56 0.95 5.21
C VAL A 179 3.94 1.41 6.61
N GLU A 180 4.38 0.51 7.47
CA GLU A 180 4.82 0.83 8.83
C GLU A 180 6.05 1.74 8.81
N ASP A 181 7.09 1.41 8.05
CA ASP A 181 8.33 2.21 7.94
C ASP A 181 8.06 3.64 7.45
N TRP A 182 7.20 3.80 6.43
CA TRP A 182 6.91 5.12 5.86
C TRP A 182 5.88 5.92 6.64
N THR A 183 5.14 5.29 7.54
CA THR A 183 4.15 5.97 8.38
C THR A 183 4.65 6.16 9.81
N GLN A 184 5.59 5.36 10.31
CA GLN A 184 6.15 5.38 11.66
C GLN A 184 7.68 5.22 11.64
N PRO A 185 8.43 6.20 11.08
CA PRO A 185 9.87 6.07 10.86
C PRO A 185 10.72 6.02 12.15
N ASP A 186 10.21 6.49 13.29
CA ASP A 186 11.01 6.76 14.48
C ASP A 186 11.17 5.58 15.47
N ASP A 187 10.78 4.36 15.09
CA ASP A 187 10.84 3.18 16.00
C ASP A 187 12.25 2.55 16.13
N GLY A 188 13.20 2.96 15.28
CA GLY A 188 14.59 2.49 15.32
C GLY A 188 14.84 1.09 14.75
N LYS A 189 13.80 0.32 14.36
CA LYS A 189 13.96 -0.98 13.69
C LYS A 189 14.28 -0.80 12.22
N SER A 190 15.17 -1.67 11.72
CA SER A 190 15.44 -1.72 10.29
C SER A 190 14.24 -2.30 9.54
N LEU A 191 14.04 -1.89 8.28
CA LEU A 191 13.03 -2.48 7.39
C LEU A 191 13.13 -4.01 7.35
N ARG A 192 14.36 -4.55 7.38
CA ARG A 192 14.61 -6.00 7.39
C ARG A 192 14.01 -6.67 8.62
N ASP A 193 14.15 -6.06 9.79
CA ASP A 193 13.62 -6.61 11.04
C ASP A 193 12.09 -6.57 11.05
N ARG A 194 11.49 -5.50 10.51
CA ARG A 194 10.03 -5.43 10.33
C ARG A 194 9.52 -6.53 9.41
N VAL A 195 10.16 -6.74 8.26
CA VAL A 195 9.77 -7.82 7.33
C VAL A 195 9.84 -9.18 8.01
N ARG A 196 10.91 -9.46 8.75
CA ARG A 196 11.04 -10.74 9.49
C ARG A 196 9.95 -10.89 10.54
N ALA A 197 9.61 -9.83 11.27
CA ALA A 197 8.54 -9.87 12.27
C ALA A 197 7.20 -10.29 11.62
N TYR A 198 6.82 -9.68 10.49
CA TYR A 198 5.60 -10.05 9.77
C TYR A 198 5.65 -11.48 9.19
N LEU A 199 6.82 -11.94 8.75
CA LEU A 199 6.99 -13.34 8.29
C LEU A 199 6.83 -14.34 9.43
N HIS A 200 7.25 -14.00 10.65
CA HIS A 200 7.08 -14.86 11.82
C HIS A 200 5.65 -14.85 12.37
N ASP A 201 4.98 -13.69 12.40
CA ASP A 201 3.58 -13.55 12.85
C ASP A 201 2.60 -14.37 12.01
N THR A 202 2.93 -14.64 10.74
CA THR A 202 2.09 -15.45 9.83
C THR A 202 2.31 -16.96 9.97
N THR A 203 3.20 -17.41 10.86
CA THR A 203 3.50 -18.83 11.12
C THR A 203 2.87 -19.40 12.41
N ASN A 204 2.15 -18.57 13.17
CA ASN A 204 1.33 -18.97 14.32
C ASN A 204 -0.16 -18.93 13.96
#